data_AF-A0A7S1A7V9-F1
#
_entry.id   AF-A0A7S1A7V9-F1
#
_cell.length_a   1.000
_cell.length_b   1.000
_cell.length_c   1.000
_cell.angle_alpha   90.00
_cell.angle_beta   90.00
_cell.angle_gamma   90.00
#
_symmetry.space_group_name_H-M   'P 1'
#
loop_
_entity.id
_entity.type
_entity.pdbx_description
1 polymer ?
#
loop_
_entity_poly.entity_id
_entity_poly.type
_entity_poly.pdbx_seq_one_letter_code
_entity_poly.pdbx_strand_id
1 'polypeptide(L)'
;ESTTAAGVRMLRFAKLSRLVRIFGLLRIFRLARISEDIIDRFLTEGWQKMFRVFCIFSAVVWLNHIIGCTWYALGSGLLETDTGARWKDSEIGEEGEHRDYNDLSDTYLYLTSFHWAMAQITLGAIEVVASNS
;
A
#
# COMPACT_ATOMS: atom_id res chain seq x y z
N GLU A 1 30.27 -14.35 -16.89
CA GLU A 1 28.88 -14.50 -16.39
C GLU A 1 28.57 -13.82 -15.04
N SER A 2 29.45 -13.01 -14.44
CA SER A 2 29.22 -12.38 -13.12
C SER A 2 28.53 -11.00 -13.14
N THR A 3 28.47 -10.33 -14.29
CA THR A 3 27.95 -8.94 -14.41
C THR A 3 26.41 -8.86 -14.45
N THR A 4 25.72 -9.89 -14.94
CA THR A 4 24.25 -9.93 -15.03
C THR A 4 23.58 -10.15 -13.66
N ALA A 5 24.14 -11.01 -12.80
CA ALA A 5 23.63 -11.24 -11.44
C ALA A 5 23.71 -10.00 -10.55
N ALA A 6 24.77 -9.19 -10.70
CA ALA A 6 24.92 -7.92 -10.00
C ALA A 6 23.88 -6.88 -10.46
N GLY A 7 23.61 -6.78 -11.76
CA GLY A 7 22.58 -5.90 -12.32
C GLY A 7 21.17 -6.23 -11.85
N VAL A 8 20.83 -7.52 -11.77
CA VAL A 8 19.54 -7.99 -11.24
C VAL A 8 19.42 -7.69 -9.74
N ARG A 9 20.46 -7.91 -8.93
CA ARG A 9 20.47 -7.49 -7.50
C ARG A 9 20.35 -5.98 -7.33
N MET A 10 21.02 -5.19 -8.16
CA MET A 10 21.01 -3.72 -8.07
C MET A 10 19.65 -3.14 -8.45
N LEU A 11 18.94 -3.73 -9.44
CA LEU A 11 17.54 -3.41 -9.72
C LEU A 11 16.61 -3.78 -8.54
N ARG A 12 16.86 -4.90 -7.84
CA ARG A 12 16.12 -5.27 -6.61
C ARG A 12 16.32 -4.23 -5.51
N PHE A 13 17.56 -3.75 -5.29
CA PHE A 13 17.84 -2.68 -4.32
C PHE A 13 17.22 -1.34 -4.72
N ALA A 14 17.18 -1.01 -6.01
CA ALA A 14 16.48 0.19 -6.49
C ALA A 14 14.97 0.11 -6.23
N LYS A 15 14.36 -1.08 -6.37
CA LYS A 15 12.94 -1.29 -6.02
C LYS A 15 12.70 -1.24 -4.50
N LEU A 16 13.59 -1.80 -3.69
CA LEU A 16 13.56 -1.65 -2.22
C LEU A 16 13.73 -0.19 -1.78
N SER A 17 14.53 0.61 -2.49
CA SER A 17 14.69 2.04 -2.18
C SER A 17 13.37 2.83 -2.29
N ARG A 18 12.44 2.36 -3.14
CA ARG A 18 11.08 2.93 -3.25
C ARG A 18 10.25 2.66 -2.00
N LEU A 19 10.43 1.51 -1.35
CA LEU A 19 9.85 1.21 -0.03
C LEU A 19 10.53 2.01 1.08
N VAL A 20 11.84 2.23 1.00
CA VAL A 20 12.57 3.11 1.95
C VAL A 20 12.04 4.56 1.89
N ARG A 21 11.58 5.04 0.72
CA ARG A 21 10.88 6.34 0.64
C ARG A 21 9.56 6.36 1.43
N ILE A 22 8.88 5.22 1.58
CA ILE A 22 7.68 5.09 2.41
C ILE A 22 8.04 5.22 3.90
N PHE A 23 9.20 4.70 4.33
CA PHE A 23 9.74 5.01 5.67
C PHE A 23 10.04 6.50 5.86
N GLY A 24 10.34 7.23 4.77
CA GLY A 24 10.39 8.69 4.78
C GLY A 24 9.08 9.35 5.21
N LEU A 25 7.93 8.72 4.93
CA LEU A 25 6.61 9.20 5.37
C LEU A 25 6.35 8.95 6.86
N LEU A 26 7.07 8.04 7.53
CA LEU A 26 7.04 7.96 9.00
C LEU A 26 7.58 9.25 9.65
N ARG A 27 8.35 10.07 8.91
CA ARG A 27 8.74 11.40 9.39
C ARG A 27 7.54 12.32 9.53
N ILE A 28 6.47 12.14 8.75
CA ILE A 28 5.22 12.90 8.89
C ILE A 28 4.53 12.57 10.22
N PHE A 29 4.57 11.32 10.70
CA PHE A 29 4.08 11.00 12.06
C PHE A 29 4.85 11.73 13.15
N ARG A 30 6.17 11.84 12.99
CA ARG A 30 7.01 12.61 13.91
C ARG A 30 6.68 14.11 13.86
N LEU A 31 6.41 14.64 12.67
CA LEU A 31 5.99 16.01 12.47
C LEU A 31 4.58 16.28 13.05
N ALA A 32 3.67 15.31 12.93
CA ALA A 32 2.33 15.35 13.51
C ALA A 32 2.37 15.46 15.04
N ARG A 33 3.21 14.65 15.70
CA ARG A 33 3.49 14.75 17.14
C ARG A 33 4.00 16.14 17.56
N ILE A 34 4.97 16.67 16.81
CA ILE A 34 5.52 18.00 17.09
C ILE A 34 4.46 19.09 16.86
N SER A 35 3.59 18.93 15.87
CA SER A 35 2.50 19.87 15.62
C SER A 35 1.42 19.83 16.71
N GLU A 36 1.13 18.65 17.30
CA GLU A 36 0.23 18.55 18.46
C GLU A 36 0.75 19.39 19.63
N ASP A 37 2.04 19.30 19.98
CA ASP A 37 2.64 20.06 21.08
C ASP A 37 2.57 21.59 20.87
N ILE A 38 2.66 22.04 19.61
CA ILE A 38 2.54 23.46 19.25
C ILE A 38 1.07 23.88 19.30
N ILE A 39 0.17 23.06 18.78
CA ILE A 39 -1.27 23.33 18.71
C ILE A 39 -1.88 23.40 20.11
N ASP A 40 -1.47 22.51 21.02
CA ASP A 40 -1.90 22.51 22.43
C ASP A 40 -1.59 23.82 23.16
N ARG A 41 -0.58 24.57 22.71
CA ARG A 41 -0.21 25.88 23.27
C ARG A 41 -0.94 27.06 22.66
N PHE A 42 -1.46 26.95 21.44
CA PHE A 42 -1.98 28.09 20.68
C PHE A 42 -3.48 28.01 20.36
N LEU A 43 -4.12 26.83 20.39
CA LEU A 43 -5.52 26.67 19.98
C LEU A 43 -6.49 26.51 21.15
N THR A 44 -7.72 26.98 20.92
CA THR A 44 -8.88 26.82 21.81
C THR A 44 -9.26 25.34 21.95
N GLU A 45 -9.77 24.93 23.12
CA GLU A 45 -10.07 23.51 23.46
C GLU A 45 -10.88 22.74 22.40
N GLY A 46 -11.78 23.41 21.67
CA GLY A 46 -12.56 22.81 20.59
C GLY A 46 -11.72 22.37 19.38
N TRP A 47 -10.75 23.19 18.97
CA TRP A 47 -9.88 22.91 17.83
C TRP A 47 -8.88 21.80 18.14
N GLN A 48 -8.41 21.73 19.38
CA GLN A 48 -7.52 20.67 19.86
C GLN A 48 -8.15 19.28 19.68
N LYS A 49 -9.43 19.14 20.06
CA LYS A 49 -10.15 17.86 19.89
C LYS A 49 -10.37 17.49 18.42
N MET A 50 -10.73 18.45 17.57
CA MET A 50 -10.84 18.19 16.12
C MET A 50 -9.51 17.74 15.52
N PHE A 51 -8.41 18.40 15.88
CA PHE A 51 -7.10 18.08 15.32
C PHE A 51 -6.66 16.66 15.71
N ARG A 52 -6.89 16.27 16.96
CA ARG A 52 -6.61 14.91 17.43
C ARG A 52 -7.38 13.85 16.64
N VAL A 53 -8.67 14.08 16.40
CA VAL A 53 -9.50 13.17 15.58
C VAL A 53 -8.99 13.13 14.14
N PHE A 54 -8.64 14.28 13.57
CA PHE A 54 -8.07 14.37 12.23
C PHE A 54 -6.73 13.64 12.11
N CYS A 55 -5.85 13.71 13.12
CA CYS A 55 -4.60 12.97 13.17
C CYS A 55 -4.83 11.46 13.19
N ILE A 56 -5.78 10.98 13.99
CA ILE A 56 -6.14 9.55 14.03
C ILE A 56 -6.67 9.10 12.67
N PHE A 57 -7.60 9.86 12.07
CA PHE A 57 -8.14 9.56 10.75
C PHE A 57 -7.04 9.52 9.67
N SER A 58 -6.16 10.52 9.65
CA SER A 58 -5.03 10.61 8.72
C SER A 58 -4.08 9.43 8.90
N ALA A 59 -3.84 9.00 10.14
CA ALA A 59 -3.01 7.83 10.43
C ALA A 59 -3.61 6.54 9.86
N VAL A 60 -4.94 6.36 9.97
CA VAL A 60 -5.65 5.21 9.40
C VAL A 60 -5.57 5.20 7.87
N VAL A 61 -5.85 6.33 7.22
CA VAL A 61 -5.74 6.46 5.76
C VAL A 61 -4.31 6.19 5.28
N TRP A 62 -3.32 6.65 6.04
CA TRP A 62 -1.92 6.43 5.72
C TRP A 62 -1.53 4.95 5.83
N LEU A 63 -1.95 4.26 6.91
CA LEU A 63 -1.74 2.82 7.03
C LEU A 63 -2.40 2.07 5.87
N ASN A 64 -3.60 2.48 5.48
CA ASN A 64 -4.30 1.91 4.32
C ASN A 64 -3.50 2.05 3.02
N HIS A 65 -2.94 3.23 2.75
CA HIS A 65 -2.09 3.47 1.58
C HIS A 65 -0.84 2.59 1.60
N ILE A 66 -0.19 2.40 2.76
CA ILE A 66 0.98 1.52 2.86
C ILE A 66 0.61 0.08 2.56
N ILE A 67 -0.45 -0.43 3.19
CA ILE A 67 -0.90 -1.81 3.00
C ILE A 67 -1.29 -2.03 1.53
N GLY A 68 -2.10 -1.12 0.96
CA GLY A 68 -2.54 -1.19 -0.43
C GLY A 68 -1.40 -1.03 -1.45
N CYS A 69 -0.46 -0.10 -1.23
CA CYS A 69 0.72 0.03 -2.09
C CYS A 69 1.65 -1.17 -1.99
N THR A 70 1.79 -1.77 -0.81
CA THR A 70 2.57 -2.99 -0.62
C THR A 70 1.90 -4.15 -1.36
N TRP A 71 0.57 -4.26 -1.28
CA TRP A 71 -0.21 -5.26 -2.02
C TRP A 71 -0.09 -5.10 -3.54
N TYR A 72 -0.22 -3.87 -4.05
CA TYR A 72 0.01 -3.55 -5.45
C TYR A 72 1.45 -3.87 -5.89
N ALA A 73 2.43 -3.57 -5.04
CA ALA A 73 3.84 -3.87 -5.30
C ALA A 73 4.08 -5.39 -5.37
N LEU A 74 3.46 -6.17 -4.49
CA LEU A 74 3.51 -7.64 -4.54
C LEU A 74 2.95 -8.16 -5.87
N GLY A 75 1.80 -7.64 -6.31
CA GLY A 75 1.19 -8.01 -7.59
C GLY A 75 2.04 -7.62 -8.80
N SER A 76 2.64 -6.43 -8.79
CA SER A 76 3.46 -5.94 -9.91
C SER A 76 4.84 -6.60 -10.05
N GLY A 77 5.16 -7.60 -9.21
CA GLY A 77 6.43 -8.32 -9.28
C GLY A 77 7.59 -7.55 -8.69
N LEU A 78 7.35 -6.82 -7.61
CA LEU A 78 8.42 -6.22 -6.82
C LEU A 78 9.25 -7.30 -6.09
N LEU A 79 8.60 -8.40 -5.67
CA LEU A 79 9.22 -9.58 -5.06
C LEU A 79 9.17 -10.77 -6.01
N GLU A 80 10.20 -11.62 -5.94
CA GLU A 80 10.23 -12.90 -6.65
C GLU A 80 9.20 -13.83 -6.01
N THR A 81 8.37 -14.46 -6.83
CA THR A 81 7.37 -15.43 -6.41
C THR A 81 7.97 -16.82 -6.55
N ASP A 82 7.91 -17.64 -5.51
CA ASP A 82 8.50 -18.99 -5.48
C ASP A 82 7.71 -19.97 -6.39
N THR A 83 6.42 -19.69 -6.63
CA THR A 83 5.50 -20.45 -7.49
C THR A 83 5.25 -19.78 -8.85
N GLY A 84 5.67 -18.53 -9.01
CA GLY A 84 5.39 -17.73 -10.21
C GLY A 84 3.99 -17.11 -10.26
N ALA A 85 3.06 -17.51 -9.39
CA ALA A 85 1.70 -16.98 -9.34
C ALA A 85 1.61 -15.69 -8.52
N ARG A 86 0.79 -14.74 -8.96
CA ARG A 86 0.50 -13.48 -8.26
C ARG A 86 -1.00 -13.28 -8.15
N TRP A 87 -1.44 -12.44 -7.22
CA TRP A 87 -2.86 -12.09 -7.11
C TRP A 87 -3.40 -11.39 -8.38
N LYS A 88 -2.54 -10.81 -9.23
CA LYS A 88 -2.94 -10.26 -10.54
C LYS A 88 -3.10 -11.32 -11.63
N ASP A 89 -2.75 -12.55 -11.34
CA ASP A 89 -2.92 -13.70 -12.24
C ASP A 89 -4.21 -14.46 -11.89
N SER A 90 -5.02 -13.96 -10.94
CA SER A 90 -6.36 -14.52 -10.73
C SER A 90 -7.32 -14.05 -11.82
N GLU A 91 -8.21 -14.94 -12.23
CA GLU A 91 -9.23 -14.67 -13.23
C GLU A 91 -10.37 -13.83 -12.62
N ILE A 92 -10.87 -12.85 -13.37
CA ILE A 92 -12.10 -12.12 -13.06
C ILE A 92 -13.14 -12.43 -14.14
N GLY A 93 -14.30 -12.91 -13.71
CA GLY A 93 -15.46 -13.11 -14.57
C GLY A 93 -16.39 -14.18 -14.03
N GLU A 94 -17.68 -14.09 -14.38
CA GLU A 94 -18.62 -15.20 -14.22
C GLU A 94 -18.44 -16.20 -15.37
N GLU A 95 -18.93 -17.45 -15.18
CA GLU A 95 -18.78 -18.59 -16.09
C GLU A 95 -18.87 -18.18 -17.59
N GLY A 96 -17.72 -18.07 -18.27
CA GLY A 96 -17.63 -17.91 -19.73
C GLY A 96 -16.80 -16.74 -20.26
N GLU A 97 -16.42 -15.74 -19.44
CA GLU A 97 -15.53 -14.64 -19.87
C GLU A 97 -14.31 -14.59 -18.94
N HIS A 98 -13.18 -15.18 -19.36
CA HIS A 98 -11.95 -15.18 -18.58
C HIS A 98 -11.16 -13.91 -18.93
N ARG A 99 -11.10 -12.94 -18.01
CA ARG A 99 -10.18 -11.80 -18.11
C ARG A 99 -9.20 -11.82 -16.95
N ASP A 100 -7.92 -11.73 -17.28
CA ASP A 100 -6.88 -11.60 -16.27
C ASP A 100 -6.85 -10.18 -15.71
N TYR A 101 -6.58 -10.04 -14.41
CA TYR A 101 -6.29 -8.73 -13.81
C TYR A 101 -5.14 -8.00 -14.53
N ASN A 102 -4.20 -8.74 -15.14
CA ASN A 102 -3.09 -8.16 -15.90
C ASN A 102 -3.51 -7.33 -17.12
N ASP A 103 -4.69 -7.58 -17.69
CA ASP A 103 -5.20 -6.84 -18.86
C ASP A 103 -5.96 -5.56 -18.48
N LEU A 104 -6.17 -5.32 -17.17
CA LEU A 104 -6.88 -4.16 -16.66
C LEU A 104 -5.93 -2.98 -16.43
N SER A 105 -6.50 -1.77 -16.45
CA SER A 105 -5.73 -0.54 -16.26
C SER A 105 -4.98 -0.50 -14.91
N ASP A 106 -3.78 0.06 -14.90
CA ASP A 106 -2.98 0.26 -13.69
C ASP A 106 -3.76 0.99 -12.58
N THR A 107 -4.61 1.96 -12.95
CA THR A 107 -5.48 2.68 -12.02
C THR A 107 -6.50 1.75 -11.37
N TYR A 108 -7.11 0.86 -12.15
CA TYR A 108 -8.04 -0.14 -11.63
C TYR A 108 -7.33 -1.08 -10.65
N LEU A 109 -6.17 -1.60 -11.01
CA LEU A 109 -5.36 -2.48 -10.14
C LEU A 109 -4.93 -1.80 -8.85
N TYR A 110 -4.57 -0.51 -8.92
CA TYR A 110 -4.25 0.29 -7.74
C TYR A 110 -5.48 0.49 -6.83
N LEU A 111 -6.63 0.85 -7.41
CA LEU A 111 -7.88 1.03 -6.65
C LEU A 111 -8.35 -0.27 -6.01
N THR A 112 -8.24 -1.40 -6.71
CA THR A 112 -8.53 -2.73 -6.17
C THR A 112 -7.60 -3.06 -5.01
N SER A 113 -6.30 -2.75 -5.13
CA SER A 113 -5.34 -2.95 -4.04
C SER A 113 -5.63 -2.06 -2.82
N PHE A 114 -6.06 -0.83 -3.06
CA PHE A 114 -6.45 0.11 -2.01
C PHE A 114 -7.78 -0.29 -1.34
N HIS A 115 -8.74 -0.78 -2.13
CA HIS A 115 -10.01 -1.33 -1.64
C HIS A 115 -9.78 -2.58 -0.80
N TRP A 116 -8.87 -3.46 -1.22
CA TRP A 116 -8.45 -4.61 -0.44
C TRP A 116 -7.87 -4.21 0.91
N ALA A 117 -6.96 -3.25 0.95
CA ALA A 117 -6.43 -2.74 2.21
C ALA A 117 -7.53 -2.15 3.11
N MET A 118 -8.50 -1.43 2.52
CA MET A 118 -9.60 -0.84 3.29
C MET A 118 -10.47 -1.93 3.90
N ALA A 119 -10.81 -2.95 3.12
CA ALA A 119 -11.58 -4.10 3.57
C ALA A 119 -10.90 -4.82 4.76
N GLN A 120 -9.56 -4.94 4.75
CA GLN A 120 -8.83 -5.52 5.88
C GLN A 120 -8.91 -4.66 7.15
N ILE A 121 -8.93 -3.32 7.01
CA ILE A 121 -9.04 -2.40 8.15
C ILE A 121 -10.48 -2.31 8.68
N THR A 122 -11.48 -2.39 7.80
CA THR A 122 -12.90 -2.21 8.14
C THR A 122 -13.68 -3.52 8.31
N LEU A 123 -13.01 -4.68 8.24
CA LEU A 123 -13.63 -6.02 8.22
C LEU A 123 -14.65 -6.20 7.07
N GLY A 124 -14.43 -5.49 5.96
CA GLY A 124 -15.26 -5.59 4.75
C GLY A 124 -15.00 -6.90 3.99
N ALA A 125 -16.02 -7.41 3.30
CA ALA A 125 -15.86 -8.53 2.37
C ALA A 125 -15.19 -8.03 1.08
N ILE A 126 -14.24 -8.82 0.55
CA ILE A 126 -13.63 -8.55 -0.75
C ILE A 126 -13.40 -9.85 -1.51
N GLU A 127 -13.60 -9.77 -2.83
CA GLU A 127 -13.43 -10.86 -3.81
C GLU A 127 -11.97 -11.21 -4.10
N VAL A 128 -11.04 -10.30 -3.85
CA VAL A 128 -9.60 -10.53 -4.02
C VAL A 128 -9.04 -11.26 -2.79
N VAL A 129 -8.80 -12.55 -2.93
CA VAL A 129 -8.19 -13.40 -1.90
C VAL A 129 -6.67 -13.45 -2.11
N ALA A 130 -5.92 -13.55 -1.02
CA ALA A 130 -4.49 -13.77 -1.10
C ALA A 130 -4.20 -15.14 -1.73
N SER A 131 -3.70 -15.14 -2.95
CA SER A 131 -3.10 -16.33 -3.57
C SER A 131 -1.62 -16.36 -3.22
N ASN A 132 -1.10 -17.55 -2.90
CA ASN A 132 0.30 -17.71 -2.54
C ASN A 132 1.21 -17.37 -3.72
N SER A 133 2.30 -16.68 -3.39
CA SER A 133 3.44 -16.44 -4.27
C SER A 133 4.31 -17.66 -4.39
#